data_AF-A0AAV2ISW6-F1
#
_entry.id   AF-A0AAV2ISW6-F1
#
_cell.length_a   1.000
_cell.length_b   1.000
_cell.length_c   1.000
_cell.angle_alpha   90.00
_cell.angle_beta   90.00
_cell.angle_gamma   90.00
#
_symmetry.space_group_name_H-M   'P 1'
#
loop_
_entity.id
_entity.type
_entity.pdbx_description
1 polymer ?
#
loop_
_entity_poly.entity_id
_entity_poly.type
_entity_poly.pdbx_seq_one_letter_code
_entity_poly.pdbx_strand_id
1 'polypeptide(L)'
;MPRKKPFSGKQKKLQLKDKKTRKQDGPAYLANSDSDNELPKLKKHGGKKSLQCGDIGREALLNEFDIQKINEQPVKGVDKGSKFDINSFKLYFFKESEEKIHQKKKESRLPVKLLSEKHVAYNLEDVYPPTAKLDFPKRQPWNFLLSKEQLEQQERQYFKNYVLDILDQPRALDLSYFELNLETWRQLWRVLEISDVLLVIADIRYPVLHIPPSLINHVLKELHKQVIIILNKVDFAPVVLALAWKRYLHTLFPGIHVIFFTSYPRQTKGEEENSVDFDPSASIYRRAYKKKAVPVGPSELLRVCKEIVQTKADLSSWEQKIAENKAMTMADDDEDEPDEASAALDDDGLDMTEQEMYEQAAHAKYKNGIVTIGCIGYPNVGKSSVLNALVGKKVHIKF
;
A
#
# COMPACT_ATOMS: atom_id res chain seq x y z
N MET A 1 -5.92 38.25 4.29
CA MET A 1 -7.29 37.68 4.26
C MET A 1 -7.85 37.66 5.68
N PRO A 2 -9.10 38.07 5.93
CA PRO A 2 -9.64 38.09 7.29
C PRO A 2 -9.95 36.66 7.79
N ARG A 3 -9.52 36.33 9.01
CA ARG A 3 -9.75 35.02 9.66
C ARG A 3 -11.26 34.73 9.74
N LYS A 4 -11.68 33.55 9.26
CA LYS A 4 -13.08 33.09 9.33
C LYS A 4 -13.50 32.90 10.79
N LYS A 5 -14.64 33.49 11.17
CA LYS A 5 -15.23 33.33 12.51
C LYS A 5 -15.62 31.86 12.76
N PRO A 6 -15.42 31.32 13.97
CA PRO A 6 -15.80 29.95 14.30
C PRO A 6 -17.32 29.77 14.22
N PHE A 7 -17.74 28.62 13.69
CA PHE A 7 -19.14 28.27 13.44
C PHE A 7 -19.93 28.18 14.75
N SER A 8 -21.01 28.95 14.88
CA SER A 8 -21.91 28.86 16.03
C SER A 8 -22.53 27.46 16.11
N GLY A 9 -22.54 26.85 17.29
CA GLY A 9 -23.09 25.50 17.52
C GLY A 9 -24.54 25.33 17.04
N LYS A 10 -25.32 26.43 16.99
CA LYS A 10 -26.68 26.44 16.43
C LYS A 10 -26.70 26.19 14.93
N GLN A 11 -25.75 26.76 14.17
CA GLN A 11 -25.63 26.54 12.73
C GLN A 11 -25.14 25.12 12.41
N LYS A 12 -24.27 24.54 13.24
CA LYS A 12 -23.84 23.14 13.11
C LYS A 12 -25.00 22.16 13.32
N LYS A 13 -25.90 22.47 14.26
CA LYS A 13 -27.10 21.66 14.53
C LYS A 13 -28.14 21.76 13.40
N LEU A 14 -28.28 22.93 12.77
CA LEU A 14 -29.10 23.11 11.57
C LEU A 14 -28.54 22.35 10.37
N GLN A 15 -27.23 22.45 10.11
CA GLN A 15 -26.58 21.68 9.04
C GLN A 15 -26.74 20.17 9.20
N LEU A 16 -26.71 19.65 10.44
CA LEU A 16 -26.94 18.23 10.70
C LEU A 16 -28.40 17.81 10.50
N LYS A 17 -29.36 18.71 10.75
CA LYS A 17 -30.78 18.48 10.41
C LYS A 17 -30.98 18.48 8.89
N ASP A 18 -30.42 19.45 8.18
CA ASP A 18 -30.49 19.53 6.70
C ASP A 18 -29.80 18.35 6.02
N LYS A 19 -28.74 17.80 6.62
CA LYS A 19 -28.07 16.59 6.13
C LYS A 19 -28.86 15.31 6.41
N LYS A 20 -29.75 15.31 7.41
CA LYS A 20 -30.68 14.20 7.69
C LYS A 20 -31.89 14.24 6.77
N THR A 21 -32.47 15.42 6.51
CA THR A 21 -33.57 15.58 5.55
C THR A 21 -33.12 15.27 4.12
N ARG A 22 -31.92 15.71 3.71
CA ARG A 22 -31.33 15.31 2.42
C ARG A 22 -31.00 13.82 2.27
N LYS A 23 -30.90 13.08 3.36
CA LYS A 23 -30.75 11.61 3.34
C LYS A 23 -32.10 10.89 3.22
N GLN A 24 -33.20 11.52 3.61
CA GLN A 24 -34.55 10.99 3.39
C GLN A 24 -34.97 11.13 1.92
N ASP A 25 -34.54 12.19 1.22
CA ASP A 25 -34.79 12.39 -0.21
C ASP A 25 -33.70 11.83 -1.14
N GLY A 26 -32.89 10.87 -0.65
CA GLY A 26 -31.82 10.22 -1.41
C GLY A 26 -32.32 9.07 -2.30
N PRO A 27 -31.55 8.66 -3.32
CA PRO A 27 -32.05 7.74 -4.35
C PRO A 27 -32.38 6.35 -3.79
N ALA A 28 -33.46 5.73 -4.28
CA ALA A 28 -34.13 4.53 -3.77
C ALA A 28 -33.31 3.22 -3.72
N TYR A 29 -31.99 3.22 -3.96
CA TYR A 29 -31.16 2.00 -3.97
C TYR A 29 -30.72 1.52 -2.57
N LEU A 30 -31.10 2.23 -1.50
CA LEU A 30 -30.82 1.81 -0.12
C LEU A 30 -32.06 1.34 0.65
N ALA A 31 -33.24 1.29 0.02
CA ALA A 31 -34.51 0.96 0.69
C ALA A 31 -35.05 -0.45 0.41
N ASN A 32 -34.48 -1.20 -0.55
CA ASN A 32 -35.00 -2.51 -0.94
C ASN A 32 -33.93 -3.60 -0.76
N SER A 33 -33.74 -4.05 0.48
CA SER A 33 -33.09 -5.32 0.82
C SER A 33 -34.13 -6.33 1.26
N ASP A 34 -35.14 -6.58 0.41
CA ASP A 34 -36.05 -7.74 0.42
C ASP A 34 -37.20 -7.46 -0.56
N SER A 35 -36.99 -7.74 -1.84
CA SER A 35 -38.07 -8.08 -2.79
C SER A 35 -37.43 -8.46 -4.12
N ASP A 36 -37.65 -9.71 -4.53
CA ASP A 36 -37.56 -10.13 -5.93
C ASP A 36 -38.40 -9.17 -6.79
N ASN A 37 -37.79 -8.56 -7.80
CA ASN A 37 -38.49 -8.16 -9.00
C ASN A 37 -37.51 -7.88 -10.15
N GLU A 38 -37.72 -8.61 -11.24
CA GLU A 38 -37.05 -8.45 -12.52
C GLU A 38 -37.22 -7.03 -13.06
N LEU A 39 -36.14 -6.44 -13.60
CA LEU A 39 -36.20 -5.24 -14.43
C LEU A 39 -35.40 -5.43 -15.73
N PRO A 40 -35.78 -4.72 -16.82
CA PRO A 40 -35.84 -5.30 -18.15
C PRO A 40 -34.53 -5.26 -18.94
N LYS A 41 -34.38 -6.30 -19.77
CA LYS A 41 -33.26 -6.55 -20.70
C LYS A 41 -33.10 -5.43 -21.73
N LEU A 42 -32.01 -4.67 -21.63
CA LEU A 42 -31.46 -3.91 -22.76
C LEU A 42 -30.76 -4.89 -23.71
N LYS A 43 -31.42 -5.19 -24.83
CA LYS A 43 -30.84 -5.97 -25.94
C LYS A 43 -29.61 -5.23 -26.49
N LYS A 44 -28.42 -5.76 -26.21
CA LYS A 44 -27.28 -5.62 -27.12
C LYS A 44 -27.08 -6.95 -27.83
N HIS A 45 -27.36 -6.95 -29.14
CA HIS A 45 -27.01 -8.05 -30.02
C HIS A 45 -25.48 -8.16 -30.08
N GLY A 46 -24.94 -9.19 -29.43
CA GLY A 46 -23.59 -9.70 -29.65
C GLY A 46 -23.68 -11.21 -29.64
N GLY A 47 -23.51 -11.84 -30.81
CA GLY A 47 -23.70 -13.27 -31.00
C GLY A 47 -22.79 -14.11 -30.10
N LYS A 48 -23.37 -15.14 -29.48
CA LYS A 48 -22.63 -16.21 -28.83
C LYS A 48 -21.77 -16.93 -29.87
N LYS A 49 -20.47 -16.94 -29.64
CA LYS A 49 -19.54 -17.87 -30.28
C LYS A 49 -18.80 -18.60 -29.17
N SER A 50 -19.22 -19.83 -28.91
CA SER A 50 -18.38 -20.84 -28.25
C SER A 50 -17.23 -21.14 -29.21
N LEU A 51 -15.99 -20.86 -28.83
CA LEU A 51 -14.84 -21.25 -29.64
C LEU A 51 -13.66 -21.70 -28.79
N GLN A 52 -13.07 -22.77 -29.32
CA GLN A 52 -11.95 -23.52 -28.82
C GLN A 52 -10.67 -22.68 -28.81
N CYS A 53 -9.75 -23.08 -27.92
CA CYS A 53 -8.37 -22.60 -27.83
C CYS A 53 -7.67 -22.73 -29.19
N GLY A 54 -7.55 -21.62 -29.92
CA GLY A 54 -6.80 -21.53 -31.16
C GLY A 54 -6.94 -20.12 -31.75
N ASP A 55 -5.86 -19.35 -31.66
CA ASP A 55 -5.63 -18.08 -32.36
C ASP A 55 -6.57 -16.90 -32.03
N ILE A 56 -6.64 -16.52 -30.75
CA ILE A 56 -7.09 -15.17 -30.37
C ILE A 56 -5.86 -14.25 -30.47
N GLY A 57 -5.90 -13.28 -31.39
CA GLY A 57 -4.81 -12.31 -31.56
C GLY A 57 -4.48 -11.60 -30.25
N ARG A 58 -3.19 -11.34 -29.99
CA ARG A 58 -2.67 -10.78 -28.73
C ARG A 58 -3.45 -9.57 -28.21
N GLU A 59 -3.94 -8.69 -29.09
CA GLU A 59 -4.72 -7.51 -28.69
C GLU A 59 -6.18 -7.80 -28.34
N ALA A 60 -6.76 -8.87 -28.85
CA ALA A 60 -8.13 -9.27 -28.51
C ALA A 60 -8.24 -9.77 -27.06
N LEU A 61 -7.18 -10.37 -26.50
CA LEU A 61 -7.13 -10.76 -25.09
C LEU A 61 -7.31 -9.55 -24.14
N LEU A 62 -6.65 -8.42 -24.42
CA LEU A 62 -6.85 -7.20 -23.62
C LEU A 62 -8.26 -6.61 -23.75
N ASN A 63 -8.91 -6.78 -24.91
CA ASN A 63 -10.28 -6.32 -25.13
C ASN A 63 -11.32 -7.29 -24.55
N GLU A 64 -10.96 -8.56 -24.34
CA GLU A 64 -11.82 -9.55 -23.67
C GLU A 64 -11.93 -9.30 -22.16
N PHE A 65 -10.88 -8.79 -21.54
CA PHE A 65 -10.91 -8.44 -20.13
C PHE A 65 -11.46 -7.02 -19.91
N ASP A 66 -12.70 -6.92 -19.45
CA ASP A 66 -13.31 -5.64 -19.03
C ASP A 66 -12.50 -5.09 -17.83
N ILE A 67 -12.08 -3.81 -17.88
CA ILE A 67 -11.26 -3.18 -16.83
C ILE A 67 -12.16 -2.34 -15.93
N GLN A 68 -12.25 -2.72 -14.66
CA GLN A 68 -12.96 -1.94 -13.64
C GLN A 68 -12.06 -0.83 -13.10
N LYS A 69 -12.56 0.41 -13.13
CA LYS A 69 -11.91 1.57 -12.50
C LYS A 69 -12.55 1.84 -11.15
N ILE A 70 -11.74 1.85 -10.09
CA ILE A 70 -12.19 2.06 -8.70
C ILE A 70 -11.65 3.41 -8.19
N ASN A 71 -12.38 4.03 -7.25
CA ASN A 71 -12.05 5.30 -6.59
C ASN A 71 -12.09 6.55 -7.49
N GLU A 72 -12.83 6.50 -8.60
CA GLU A 72 -13.05 7.68 -9.44
C GLU A 72 -13.82 8.77 -8.68
N GLN A 73 -13.17 9.91 -8.48
CA GLN A 73 -13.80 11.07 -7.85
C GLN A 73 -14.60 11.86 -8.90
N PRO A 74 -15.86 12.26 -8.58
CA PRO A 74 -16.68 13.03 -9.50
C PRO A 74 -16.05 14.41 -9.74
N VAL A 75 -15.84 14.76 -11.01
CA VAL A 75 -15.30 16.04 -11.45
C VAL A 75 -16.38 17.12 -11.37
N LYS A 76 -16.85 17.46 -10.17
CA LYS A 76 -17.79 18.58 -9.99
C LYS A 76 -17.01 19.89 -9.89
N GLY A 77 -16.95 20.62 -10.99
CA GLY A 77 -16.48 22.02 -11.03
C GLY A 77 -14.96 22.20 -10.91
N VAL A 78 -14.18 21.38 -11.62
CA VAL A 78 -12.72 21.60 -11.68
C VAL A 78 -12.45 22.86 -12.49
N ASP A 79 -11.97 23.90 -11.81
CA ASP A 79 -11.26 25.02 -12.40
C ASP A 79 -10.27 24.48 -13.43
N LYS A 80 -10.41 24.92 -14.69
CA LYS A 80 -9.57 24.52 -15.84
C LYS A 80 -8.06 24.85 -15.69
N GLY A 81 -7.59 25.14 -14.47
CA GLY A 81 -6.22 25.52 -14.12
C GLY A 81 -5.50 24.59 -13.14
N SER A 82 -6.12 23.52 -12.62
CA SER A 82 -5.39 22.52 -11.83
C SER A 82 -4.47 21.70 -12.73
N LYS A 83 -3.14 21.91 -12.62
CA LYS A 83 -2.12 21.13 -13.33
C LYS A 83 -2.11 19.63 -12.97
N PHE A 84 -2.81 19.24 -11.90
CA PHE A 84 -2.83 17.86 -11.41
C PHE A 84 -4.18 17.20 -11.69
N ASP A 85 -4.11 16.05 -12.37
CA ASP A 85 -5.27 15.18 -12.55
C ASP A 85 -5.54 14.44 -11.23
N ILE A 86 -6.62 14.84 -10.57
CA ILE A 86 -7.14 14.26 -9.31
C ILE A 86 -7.33 12.74 -9.44
N ASN A 87 -7.51 12.27 -10.67
CA ASN A 87 -7.92 10.93 -11.01
C ASN A 87 -6.77 10.09 -11.63
N SER A 88 -5.53 10.57 -11.54
CA SER A 88 -4.34 9.88 -12.04
C SER A 88 -4.06 8.54 -11.33
N PHE A 89 -4.36 8.43 -10.03
CA PHE A 89 -4.14 7.23 -9.22
C PHE A 89 -5.38 6.37 -9.00
N LYS A 90 -6.30 6.36 -9.97
CA LYS A 90 -7.41 5.39 -9.99
C LYS A 90 -6.84 3.97 -10.05
N LEU A 91 -7.51 3.05 -9.36
CA LEU A 91 -7.13 1.64 -9.40
C LEU A 91 -7.82 0.96 -10.57
N TYR A 92 -7.04 0.22 -11.36
CA TYR A 92 -7.51 -0.53 -12.52
C TYR A 92 -7.30 -2.02 -12.27
N PHE A 93 -8.41 -2.75 -12.21
CA PHE A 93 -8.40 -4.20 -12.03
C PHE A 93 -9.22 -4.87 -13.14
N PHE A 94 -8.87 -6.11 -13.45
CA PHE A 94 -9.74 -6.93 -14.28
C PHE A 94 -11.08 -7.15 -13.60
N LYS A 95 -12.16 -6.99 -14.37
CA LYS A 95 -13.51 -7.25 -13.92
C LYS A 95 -13.83 -8.72 -14.21
N GLU A 96 -14.11 -9.46 -13.15
CA GLU A 96 -14.62 -10.83 -13.28
C GLU A 96 -16.03 -10.83 -13.89
N SER A 97 -16.35 -11.90 -14.63
CA SER A 97 -17.70 -12.10 -15.14
C SER A 97 -18.70 -12.28 -14.00
N GLU A 98 -19.94 -11.81 -14.20
CA GLU A 98 -21.00 -11.91 -13.19
C GLU A 98 -21.27 -13.36 -12.76
N GLU A 99 -21.12 -14.31 -13.69
CA GLU A 99 -21.25 -15.75 -13.45
C GLU A 99 -20.19 -16.25 -12.45
N LYS A 100 -18.90 -15.90 -12.66
CA LYS A 100 -17.81 -16.25 -11.74
C LYS A 100 -17.99 -15.61 -10.37
N ILE A 101 -18.42 -14.34 -10.33
CA ILE A 101 -18.71 -13.64 -9.08
C ILE A 101 -19.83 -14.35 -8.32
N HIS A 102 -20.90 -14.74 -9.00
CA HIS A 102 -22.02 -15.46 -8.38
C HIS A 102 -21.60 -16.84 -7.88
N GLN A 103 -20.76 -17.56 -8.63
CA GLN A 103 -20.18 -18.83 -8.20
C GLN A 103 -19.33 -18.66 -6.94
N LYS A 104 -18.39 -17.71 -6.92
CA LYS A 104 -17.56 -17.42 -5.74
C LYS A 104 -18.39 -17.01 -4.53
N LYS A 105 -19.50 -16.28 -4.73
CA LYS A 105 -20.47 -15.95 -3.66
C LYS A 105 -21.22 -17.18 -3.13
N LYS A 106 -21.46 -18.20 -3.96
CA LYS A 106 -22.03 -19.47 -3.50
C LYS A 106 -20.99 -20.27 -2.72
N GLU A 107 -19.77 -20.33 -3.22
CA GLU A 107 -18.64 -21.02 -2.57
C GLU A 107 -18.32 -20.40 -1.20
N SER A 108 -18.38 -19.07 -1.07
CA SER A 108 -18.13 -18.38 0.21
C SER A 108 -19.21 -18.62 1.28
N ARG A 109 -20.39 -19.14 0.90
CA ARG A 109 -21.46 -19.55 1.83
C ARG A 109 -21.29 -20.99 2.32
N LEU A 110 -20.37 -21.75 1.74
CA LEU A 110 -20.09 -23.11 2.19
C LEU A 110 -19.34 -23.05 3.54
N PRO A 111 -19.55 -24.04 4.42
CA PRO A 111 -18.85 -24.09 5.69
C PRO A 111 -17.33 -24.17 5.47
N VAL A 112 -16.58 -23.41 6.26
CA VAL A 112 -15.11 -23.40 6.21
C VAL A 112 -14.61 -24.79 6.62
N LYS A 113 -13.87 -25.43 5.71
CA LYS A 113 -13.23 -26.72 5.99
C LYS A 113 -11.90 -26.47 6.70
N LEU A 114 -11.77 -26.97 7.92
CA LEU A 114 -10.49 -26.98 8.63
C LEU A 114 -9.51 -27.86 7.85
N LEU A 115 -8.42 -27.26 7.42
CA LEU A 115 -7.32 -27.98 6.78
C LEU A 115 -6.33 -28.46 7.84
N SER A 116 -5.62 -29.54 7.55
CA SER A 116 -4.52 -30.01 8.41
C SER A 116 -3.37 -29.00 8.40
N GLU A 117 -2.54 -29.01 9.45
CA GLU A 117 -1.42 -28.06 9.63
C GLU A 117 -0.48 -28.00 8.41
N LYS A 118 -0.31 -29.12 7.70
CA LYS A 118 0.53 -29.20 6.48
C LYS A 118 0.03 -28.31 5.34
N HIS A 119 -1.27 -28.07 5.25
CA HIS A 119 -1.87 -27.23 4.21
C HIS A 119 -1.98 -25.75 4.62
N VAL A 120 -1.65 -25.42 5.86
CA VAL A 120 -1.64 -24.04 6.37
C VAL A 120 -0.28 -23.36 6.14
N ALA A 121 0.78 -24.16 5.91
CA ALA A 121 2.10 -23.64 5.57
C ALA A 121 2.12 -23.13 4.11
N TYR A 122 2.57 -21.89 3.93
CA TYR A 122 2.83 -21.30 2.61
C TYR A 122 4.32 -21.15 2.39
N ASN A 123 4.84 -21.77 1.34
CA ASN A 123 6.21 -21.54 0.88
C ASN A 123 6.24 -20.43 -0.16
N LEU A 124 7.44 -19.90 -0.38
CA LEU A 124 7.65 -18.86 -1.39
C LEU A 124 7.35 -19.37 -2.80
N GLU A 125 7.69 -20.63 -3.07
CA GLU A 125 7.48 -21.29 -4.36
C GLU A 125 6.00 -21.55 -4.66
N ASP A 126 5.15 -21.65 -3.63
CA ASP A 126 3.70 -21.82 -3.81
C ASP A 126 3.06 -20.54 -4.39
N VAL A 127 3.59 -19.38 -4.00
CA VAL A 127 3.13 -18.05 -4.43
C VAL A 127 3.84 -17.60 -5.70
N TYR A 128 5.17 -17.76 -5.75
CA TYR A 128 6.04 -17.38 -6.86
C TYR A 128 6.74 -18.62 -7.41
N PRO A 129 6.02 -19.49 -8.14
CA PRO A 129 6.62 -20.69 -8.69
C PRO A 129 7.69 -20.30 -9.73
N PRO A 130 8.87 -20.93 -9.74
CA PRO A 130 9.93 -20.62 -10.71
C PRO A 130 9.49 -20.79 -12.18
N THR A 131 8.45 -21.60 -12.41
CA THR A 131 7.88 -21.88 -13.73
C THR A 131 7.01 -20.74 -14.26
N ALA A 132 6.33 -19.99 -13.38
CA ALA A 132 5.57 -18.82 -13.78
C ALA A 132 6.53 -17.62 -13.75
N LYS A 133 6.79 -17.01 -14.90
CA LYS A 133 7.61 -15.79 -15.00
C LYS A 133 6.82 -14.60 -14.44
N LEU A 134 6.55 -14.61 -13.13
CA LEU A 134 5.86 -13.56 -12.39
C LEU A 134 6.89 -12.50 -11.96
N ASP A 135 7.32 -11.71 -12.92
CA ASP A 135 8.13 -10.52 -12.66
C ASP A 135 7.22 -9.31 -12.37
N PHE A 136 7.81 -8.14 -12.21
CA PHE A 136 7.14 -6.84 -12.17
C PHE A 136 7.63 -5.98 -13.35
N PRO A 137 6.88 -4.95 -13.80
CA PRO A 137 7.32 -4.12 -14.92
C PRO A 137 8.52 -3.27 -14.47
N LYS A 138 9.66 -3.44 -15.14
CA LYS A 138 10.89 -2.68 -14.87
C LYS A 138 10.94 -1.44 -15.75
N ARG A 139 11.35 -0.30 -15.20
CA ARG A 139 11.47 0.92 -15.99
C ARG A 139 12.55 0.75 -17.05
N GLN A 140 12.24 1.09 -18.30
CA GLN A 140 13.24 1.11 -19.36
C GLN A 140 14.22 2.28 -19.14
N PRO A 141 15.50 2.14 -19.53
CA PRO A 141 16.44 3.25 -19.50
C PRO A 141 15.90 4.43 -20.30
N TRP A 142 16.00 5.63 -19.72
CA TRP A 142 15.58 6.87 -20.35
C TRP A 142 16.64 7.95 -20.13
N ASN A 143 16.62 8.98 -20.97
CA ASN A 143 17.51 10.13 -20.86
C ASN A 143 16.72 11.43 -21.04
N PHE A 144 17.29 12.55 -20.59
CA PHE A 144 16.67 13.88 -20.72
C PHE A 144 16.58 14.39 -22.16
N LEU A 145 17.18 13.69 -23.12
CA LEU A 145 17.06 14.00 -24.55
C LEU A 145 15.69 13.60 -25.12
N LEU A 146 15.01 12.63 -24.48
CA LEU A 146 13.68 12.20 -24.89
C LEU A 146 12.64 13.25 -24.51
N SER A 147 11.70 13.53 -25.43
CA SER A 147 10.56 14.36 -25.08
C SER A 147 9.66 13.63 -24.09
N LYS A 148 8.97 14.38 -23.23
CA LYS A 148 8.02 13.82 -22.26
C LYS A 148 6.99 12.91 -22.93
N GLU A 149 6.43 13.35 -24.07
CA GLU A 149 5.42 12.58 -24.79
C GLU A 149 5.98 11.26 -25.35
N GLN A 150 7.20 11.28 -25.88
CA GLN A 150 7.89 10.09 -26.39
C GLN A 150 8.15 9.09 -25.26
N LEU A 151 8.70 9.56 -24.14
CA LEU A 151 8.96 8.73 -22.97
C LEU A 151 7.67 8.08 -22.46
N GLU A 152 6.60 8.86 -22.33
CA GLU A 152 5.33 8.32 -21.88
C GLU A 152 4.74 7.31 -22.86
N GLN A 153 4.87 7.52 -24.18
CA GLN A 153 4.43 6.55 -25.18
C GLN A 153 5.23 5.24 -25.09
N GLN A 154 6.54 5.33 -24.93
CA GLN A 154 7.42 4.17 -24.77
C GLN A 154 7.06 3.37 -23.51
N GLU A 155 6.89 4.04 -22.36
CA GLU A 155 6.49 3.40 -21.11
C GLU A 155 5.10 2.73 -21.24
N ARG A 156 4.15 3.38 -21.93
CA ARG A 156 2.82 2.80 -22.21
C ARG A 156 2.89 1.56 -23.08
N GLN A 157 3.70 1.58 -24.15
CA GLN A 157 3.88 0.43 -25.03
C GLN A 157 4.56 -0.74 -24.31
N TYR A 158 5.62 -0.46 -23.55
CA TYR A 158 6.30 -1.45 -22.73
C TYR A 158 5.35 -2.12 -21.74
N PHE A 159 4.59 -1.31 -20.99
CA PHE A 159 3.67 -1.84 -19.99
C PHE A 159 2.52 -2.65 -20.64
N LYS A 160 2.01 -2.23 -21.80
CA LYS A 160 1.03 -3.01 -22.57
C LYS A 160 1.58 -4.39 -22.93
N ASN A 161 2.81 -4.45 -23.45
CA ASN A 161 3.46 -5.72 -23.80
C ASN A 161 3.69 -6.59 -22.56
N TYR A 162 4.14 -6.00 -21.46
CA TYR A 162 4.31 -6.71 -20.19
C TYR A 162 3.00 -7.34 -19.68
N VAL A 163 1.87 -6.62 -19.74
CA VAL A 163 0.56 -7.19 -19.34
C VAL A 163 0.15 -8.33 -20.27
N LEU A 164 0.39 -8.18 -21.58
CA LEU A 164 0.13 -9.24 -22.56
C LEU A 164 0.94 -10.50 -22.27
N ASP A 165 2.22 -10.36 -21.96
CA ASP A 165 3.12 -11.48 -21.65
C ASP A 165 2.69 -12.23 -20.38
N ILE A 166 2.05 -11.55 -19.43
CA ILE A 166 1.46 -12.17 -18.24
C ILE A 166 0.18 -12.92 -18.59
N LEU A 167 -0.68 -12.33 -19.42
CA LEU A 167 -1.96 -12.92 -19.83
C LEU A 167 -1.79 -14.12 -20.76
N ASP A 168 -0.69 -14.20 -21.51
CA ASP A 168 -0.34 -15.34 -22.37
C ASP A 168 0.12 -16.57 -21.56
N GLN A 169 0.41 -16.41 -20.27
CA GLN A 169 0.81 -17.53 -19.43
C GLN A 169 -0.37 -18.48 -19.17
N PRO A 170 -0.13 -19.80 -19.12
CA PRO A 170 -1.19 -20.80 -18.90
C PRO A 170 -1.93 -20.64 -17.56
N ARG A 171 -1.27 -19.98 -16.60
CA ARG A 171 -1.81 -19.70 -15.26
C ARG A 171 -2.47 -18.32 -15.14
N ALA A 172 -2.66 -17.57 -16.24
CA ALA A 172 -3.19 -16.21 -16.20
C ALA A 172 -4.55 -16.10 -15.47
N LEU A 173 -5.39 -17.14 -15.58
CA LEU A 173 -6.71 -17.19 -14.92
C LEU A 173 -6.65 -17.42 -13.40
N ASP A 174 -5.53 -17.95 -12.88
CA ASP A 174 -5.33 -18.21 -11.45
C ASP A 174 -4.55 -17.08 -10.74
N LEU A 175 -4.16 -16.04 -11.49
CA LEU A 175 -3.44 -14.92 -10.92
C LEU A 175 -4.33 -14.12 -9.98
N SER A 176 -3.73 -13.68 -8.88
CA SER A 176 -4.36 -12.68 -8.02
C SER A 176 -4.49 -11.35 -8.77
N TYR A 177 -5.48 -10.56 -8.37
CA TYR A 177 -5.63 -9.20 -8.88
C TYR A 177 -4.34 -8.40 -8.70
N PHE A 178 -3.90 -7.75 -9.78
CA PHE A 178 -2.79 -6.82 -9.78
C PHE A 178 -3.20 -5.52 -10.46
N GLU A 179 -2.44 -4.47 -10.21
CA GLU A 179 -2.75 -3.13 -10.68
C GLU A 179 -2.40 -2.96 -12.17
N LEU A 180 -3.38 -2.50 -12.95
CA LEU A 180 -3.24 -2.23 -14.39
C LEU A 180 -3.01 -0.75 -14.71
N ASN A 181 -3.01 0.12 -13.71
CA ASN A 181 -2.66 1.52 -13.88
C ASN A 181 -1.13 1.70 -13.90
N LEU A 182 -0.61 2.17 -15.04
CA LEU A 182 0.80 2.51 -15.21
C LEU A 182 1.27 3.57 -14.19
N GLU A 183 0.41 4.51 -13.78
CA GLU A 183 0.81 5.55 -12.82
C GLU A 183 1.22 4.97 -11.47
N THR A 184 0.59 3.89 -11.02
CA THR A 184 0.98 3.20 -9.79
C THR A 184 2.38 2.59 -9.93
N TRP A 185 2.68 1.97 -11.07
CA TRP A 185 4.00 1.43 -11.36
C TRP A 185 5.07 2.52 -11.52
N ARG A 186 4.71 3.67 -12.08
CA ARG A 186 5.57 4.86 -12.09
C ARG A 186 5.92 5.33 -10.67
N GLN A 187 5.01 5.25 -9.71
CA GLN A 187 5.35 5.55 -8.31
C GLN A 187 6.38 4.57 -7.75
N LEU A 188 6.22 3.27 -8.04
CA LEU A 188 7.23 2.27 -7.67
C LEU A 188 8.59 2.62 -8.28
N TRP A 189 8.65 2.94 -9.58
CA TRP A 189 9.90 3.30 -10.25
C TRP A 189 10.56 4.53 -9.65
N ARG A 190 9.79 5.60 -9.37
CA ARG A 190 10.31 6.81 -8.73
C ARG A 190 10.90 6.51 -7.35
N VAL A 191 10.21 5.70 -6.53
CA VAL A 191 10.72 5.30 -5.21
C VAL A 191 12.01 4.48 -5.38
N LEU A 192 12.04 3.55 -6.33
CA LEU A 192 13.25 2.76 -6.62
C LEU A 192 14.42 3.62 -7.08
N GLU A 193 14.18 4.69 -7.83
CA GLU A 193 15.23 5.59 -8.35
C GLU A 193 15.75 6.55 -7.27
N ILE A 194 14.84 7.20 -6.53
CA ILE A 194 15.16 8.32 -5.62
C ILE A 194 15.65 7.83 -4.24
N SER A 195 15.42 6.57 -3.87
CA SER A 195 15.78 6.09 -2.53
C SER A 195 17.21 5.57 -2.44
N ASP A 196 17.91 5.87 -1.35
CA ASP A 196 19.19 5.26 -0.98
C ASP A 196 18.98 3.88 -0.34
N VAL A 197 18.01 3.81 0.57
CA VAL A 197 17.63 2.60 1.32
C VAL A 197 16.15 2.31 1.08
N LEU A 198 15.83 1.07 0.74
CA LEU A 198 14.46 0.64 0.47
C LEU A 198 13.92 -0.23 1.60
N LEU A 199 12.78 0.16 2.14
CA LEU A 199 12.01 -0.57 3.15
C LEU A 199 10.90 -1.36 2.45
N VAL A 200 10.98 -2.69 2.51
CA VAL A 200 9.92 -3.57 2.04
C VAL A 200 9.08 -4.00 3.23
N ILE A 201 7.88 -3.43 3.32
CA ILE A 201 6.97 -3.62 4.46
C ILE A 201 6.01 -4.76 4.14
N ALA A 202 6.02 -5.77 5.01
CA ALA A 202 5.21 -6.97 4.89
C ALA A 202 4.39 -7.21 6.18
N ASP A 203 3.18 -7.75 6.05
CA ASP A 203 2.38 -8.19 7.20
C ASP A 203 2.92 -9.53 7.73
N ILE A 204 3.19 -9.63 9.03
CA ILE A 204 3.80 -10.82 9.66
C ILE A 204 2.99 -12.11 9.47
N ARG A 205 1.68 -11.99 9.22
CA ARG A 205 0.79 -13.16 9.10
C ARG A 205 1.09 -13.95 7.83
N TYR A 206 1.42 -13.24 6.74
CA TYR A 206 1.67 -13.81 5.42
C TYR A 206 2.83 -13.08 4.70
N PRO A 207 4.04 -13.07 5.27
CA PRO A 207 5.15 -12.26 4.73
C PRO A 207 5.57 -12.72 3.33
N VAL A 208 5.45 -14.01 3.06
CA VAL A 208 5.75 -14.64 1.76
C VAL A 208 4.92 -14.03 0.63
N LEU A 209 3.66 -13.67 0.87
CA LEU A 209 2.79 -13.04 -0.13
C LEU A 209 3.19 -11.58 -0.41
N HIS A 210 3.81 -10.92 0.58
CA HIS A 210 4.09 -9.50 0.54
C HIS A 210 5.52 -9.16 0.11
N ILE A 211 6.38 -10.16 -0.08
CA ILE A 211 7.79 -10.00 -0.42
C ILE A 211 8.06 -10.68 -1.77
N PRO A 212 7.90 -9.96 -2.90
CA PRO A 212 8.17 -10.50 -4.23
C PRO A 212 9.67 -10.73 -4.43
N PRO A 213 10.12 -11.96 -4.70
CA PRO A 213 11.55 -12.24 -4.91
C PRO A 213 12.14 -11.52 -6.10
N SER A 214 11.34 -11.32 -7.16
CA SER A 214 11.73 -10.59 -8.37
C SER A 214 12.12 -9.15 -8.07
N LEU A 215 11.32 -8.45 -7.26
CA LEU A 215 11.60 -7.08 -6.81
C LEU A 215 12.88 -7.02 -5.97
N ILE A 216 13.02 -7.91 -4.98
CA ILE A 216 14.20 -7.95 -4.11
C ILE A 216 15.47 -8.20 -4.92
N ASN A 217 15.43 -9.19 -5.82
CA ASN A 217 16.56 -9.52 -6.68
C ASN A 217 16.93 -8.37 -7.62
N HIS A 218 15.96 -7.68 -8.22
CA HIS A 218 16.21 -6.50 -9.05
C HIS A 218 16.92 -5.40 -8.26
N VAL A 219 16.44 -5.10 -7.04
CA VAL A 219 17.04 -4.05 -6.21
C VAL A 219 18.47 -4.39 -5.78
N LEU A 220 18.73 -5.63 -5.39
CA LEU A 220 20.05 -6.07 -4.94
C LEU A 220 21.05 -6.26 -6.08
N LYS A 221 20.64 -6.91 -7.17
CA LYS A 221 21.53 -7.35 -8.26
C LYS A 221 21.64 -6.35 -9.40
N GLU A 222 20.56 -5.64 -9.75
CA GLU A 222 20.55 -4.71 -10.88
C GLU A 222 20.75 -3.26 -10.41
N LEU A 223 20.07 -2.84 -9.34
CA LEU A 223 20.19 -1.47 -8.82
C LEU A 223 21.33 -1.29 -7.81
N HIS A 224 21.86 -2.37 -7.25
CA HIS A 224 22.89 -2.35 -6.19
C HIS A 224 22.54 -1.42 -5.02
N LYS A 225 21.27 -1.47 -4.60
CA LYS A 225 20.73 -0.70 -3.47
C LYS A 225 20.50 -1.58 -2.25
N GLN A 226 20.44 -0.93 -1.09
CA GLN A 226 20.26 -1.62 0.19
C GLN A 226 18.77 -1.81 0.47
N VAL A 227 18.41 -3.00 0.95
CA VAL A 227 17.02 -3.37 1.25
C VAL A 227 16.91 -3.79 2.71
N ILE A 228 15.86 -3.30 3.38
CA ILE A 228 15.48 -3.72 4.72
C ILE A 228 14.05 -4.25 4.63
N ILE A 229 13.83 -5.47 5.09
CA ILE A 229 12.49 -6.05 5.20
C ILE A 229 11.94 -5.72 6.58
N ILE A 230 10.76 -5.09 6.61
CA ILE A 230 10.03 -4.77 7.82
C ILE A 230 8.83 -5.73 7.93
N LEU A 231 8.90 -6.62 8.91
CA LEU A 231 7.79 -7.46 9.30
C LEU A 231 6.91 -6.67 10.26
N ASN A 232 5.80 -6.14 9.76
CA ASN A 232 4.88 -5.30 10.50
C ASN A 232 3.74 -6.11 11.14
N LYS A 233 3.13 -5.52 12.17
CA LYS A 233 2.03 -6.07 12.97
C LYS A 233 2.40 -7.36 13.70
N VAL A 234 3.63 -7.41 14.22
CA VAL A 234 4.20 -8.58 14.91
C VAL A 234 3.35 -9.01 16.12
N ASP A 235 2.52 -8.11 16.65
CA ASP A 235 1.52 -8.38 17.69
C ASP A 235 0.43 -9.41 17.30
N PHE A 236 0.26 -9.72 16.00
CA PHE A 236 -0.64 -10.78 15.56
C PHE A 236 0.01 -12.18 15.47
N ALA A 237 1.31 -12.29 15.68
CA ALA A 237 2.05 -13.55 15.56
C ALA A 237 2.72 -13.94 16.89
N PRO A 238 2.73 -15.23 17.26
CA PRO A 238 3.55 -15.71 18.35
C PRO A 238 5.04 -15.42 18.11
N VAL A 239 5.79 -15.18 19.19
CA VAL A 239 7.24 -14.85 19.11
C VAL A 239 8.03 -15.92 18.37
N VAL A 240 7.73 -17.20 18.61
CA VAL A 240 8.38 -18.33 17.94
C VAL A 240 8.17 -18.27 16.42
N LEU A 241 6.95 -17.95 15.97
CA LEU A 241 6.62 -17.82 14.56
C LEU A 241 7.33 -16.62 13.94
N ALA A 242 7.37 -15.47 14.63
CA ALA A 242 8.07 -14.29 14.14
C ALA A 242 9.58 -14.56 13.95
N LEU A 243 10.21 -15.23 14.91
CA LEU A 243 11.62 -15.64 14.81
C LEU A 243 11.85 -16.66 13.69
N ALA A 244 10.94 -17.62 13.51
CA ALA A 244 11.00 -18.58 12.40
C ALA A 244 10.93 -17.86 11.05
N TRP A 245 10.03 -16.89 10.88
CA TRP A 245 9.96 -16.06 9.66
C TRP A 245 11.26 -15.30 9.40
N LYS A 246 11.83 -14.68 10.43
CA LYS A 246 13.12 -13.97 10.29
C LYS A 246 14.23 -14.91 9.82
N ARG A 247 14.35 -16.12 10.39
CA ARG A 247 15.33 -17.14 9.96
C ARG A 247 15.09 -17.60 8.53
N TYR A 248 13.83 -17.85 8.18
CA TYR A 248 13.44 -18.26 6.83
C TYR A 248 13.80 -17.20 5.79
N LEU A 249 13.48 -15.92 6.04
CA LEU A 249 13.81 -14.81 5.14
C LEU A 249 15.32 -14.59 5.00
N HIS A 250 16.09 -14.73 6.08
CA HIS A 250 17.56 -14.69 5.99
C HIS A 250 18.15 -15.84 5.16
N THR A 251 17.49 -16.99 5.16
CA THR A 251 17.90 -18.14 4.33
C THR A 251 17.61 -17.87 2.85
N LEU A 252 16.46 -17.26 2.54
CA LEU A 252 16.08 -16.91 1.16
C LEU A 252 16.89 -15.75 0.59
N PHE A 253 17.16 -14.73 1.40
CA PHE A 253 17.84 -13.51 0.97
C PHE A 253 19.02 -13.21 1.89
N PRO A 254 20.19 -13.82 1.62
CA PRO A 254 21.38 -13.62 2.45
C PRO A 254 21.84 -12.15 2.39
N GLY A 255 22.16 -11.58 3.55
CA GLY A 255 22.63 -10.20 3.66
C GLY A 255 21.54 -9.13 3.78
N ILE A 256 20.25 -9.48 3.70
CA ILE A 256 19.15 -8.54 3.99
C ILE A 256 18.91 -8.43 5.49
N HIS A 257 18.70 -7.21 5.98
CA HIS A 257 18.25 -6.95 7.34
C HIS A 257 16.74 -7.14 7.47
N VAL A 258 16.31 -7.95 8.44
CA VAL A 258 14.89 -8.19 8.75
C VAL A 258 14.57 -7.64 10.13
N ILE A 259 13.62 -6.71 10.20
CA ILE A 259 13.23 -5.96 11.40
C ILE A 259 11.79 -6.26 11.77
N PHE A 260 11.52 -6.39 13.06
CA PHE A 260 10.16 -6.53 13.59
C PHE A 260 9.58 -5.16 13.91
N PHE A 261 8.32 -4.94 13.54
CA PHE A 261 7.64 -3.67 13.75
C PHE A 261 6.24 -3.85 14.30
N THR A 262 5.89 -3.06 15.32
CA THR A 262 4.51 -2.87 15.75
C THR A 262 4.30 -1.45 16.27
N SER A 263 3.26 -0.79 15.78
CA SER A 263 2.88 0.55 16.25
C SER A 263 2.16 0.53 17.59
N TYR A 264 1.57 -0.60 17.97
CA TYR A 264 0.75 -0.76 19.16
C TYR A 264 1.07 -2.09 19.85
N PRO A 265 2.23 -2.22 20.49
CA PRO A 265 2.54 -3.44 21.24
C PRO A 265 1.47 -3.68 22.30
N ARG A 266 0.95 -4.91 22.40
CA ARG A 266 0.07 -5.30 23.50
C ARG A 266 0.88 -5.28 24.78
N GLN A 267 0.51 -4.41 25.72
CA GLN A 267 0.99 -4.53 27.08
C GLN A 267 0.35 -5.78 27.68
N THR A 268 1.15 -6.83 27.86
CA THR A 268 0.78 -7.93 28.75
C THR A 268 0.63 -7.33 30.14
N LYS A 269 -0.61 -7.09 30.56
CA LYS A 269 -0.90 -7.07 32.00
C LYS A 269 -0.38 -8.40 32.55
N GLY A 270 0.24 -8.36 33.72
CA GLY A 270 0.86 -9.53 34.35
C GLY A 270 -0.05 -10.75 34.35
N GLU A 271 0.58 -11.92 34.44
CA GLU A 271 0.14 -13.30 34.20
C GLU A 271 -1.12 -13.82 34.93
N GLU A 272 -2.08 -12.97 35.28
CA GLU A 272 -3.33 -13.34 35.95
C GLU A 272 -4.54 -12.90 35.12
N GLU A 273 -4.89 -13.66 34.08
CA GLU A 273 -6.27 -13.80 33.61
C GLU A 273 -6.34 -14.94 32.56
N ASN A 274 -6.16 -16.17 33.05
CA ASN A 274 -6.74 -17.34 32.40
C ASN A 274 -8.27 -17.28 32.58
N SER A 275 -8.97 -16.49 31.79
CA SER A 275 -10.42 -16.64 31.62
C SER A 275 -10.81 -16.39 30.17
N VAL A 276 -11.34 -17.47 29.60
CA VAL A 276 -11.74 -17.65 28.21
C VAL A 276 -13.09 -16.96 28.01
N ASP A 277 -13.12 -15.65 27.77
CA ASP A 277 -14.30 -14.97 27.22
C ASP A 277 -13.88 -13.67 26.51
N PHE A 278 -13.68 -13.77 25.19
CA PHE A 278 -13.47 -12.61 24.32
C PHE A 278 -14.82 -11.99 23.97
N ASP A 279 -15.26 -10.97 24.71
CA ASP A 279 -16.45 -10.18 24.35
C ASP A 279 -16.06 -9.05 23.36
N PRO A 280 -16.47 -9.12 22.08
CA PRO A 280 -16.16 -8.11 21.07
C PRO A 280 -16.78 -6.75 21.40
N SER A 281 -17.91 -6.72 22.13
CA SER A 281 -18.66 -5.52 22.48
C SER A 281 -17.91 -4.65 23.49
N ALA A 282 -17.28 -5.28 24.49
CA ALA A 282 -16.50 -4.59 25.52
C ALA A 282 -15.22 -3.93 24.99
N SER A 283 -14.73 -4.36 23.82
CA SER A 283 -13.56 -3.75 23.14
C SER A 283 -13.90 -2.45 22.39
N ILE A 284 -15.17 -2.27 22.00
CA ILE A 284 -15.66 -1.11 21.26
C ILE A 284 -15.93 0.06 22.22
N TYR A 285 -16.37 -0.22 23.46
CA TYR A 285 -16.75 0.78 24.45
C TYR A 285 -15.68 1.09 25.50
N ARG A 286 -14.63 0.28 25.64
CA ARG A 286 -13.41 0.74 26.32
C ARG A 286 -12.73 1.77 25.41
N ARG A 287 -13.16 3.04 25.52
CA ARG A 287 -12.23 4.17 25.46
C ARG A 287 -11.19 3.92 26.54
N ALA A 288 -10.25 3.03 26.24
CA ALA A 288 -9.02 2.92 26.98
C ALA A 288 -8.46 4.33 27.00
N TYR A 289 -8.33 4.89 28.19
CA TYR A 289 -7.30 5.88 28.48
C TYR A 289 -6.02 5.36 27.81
N LYS A 290 -5.77 5.86 26.60
CA LYS A 290 -4.76 5.33 25.69
C LYS A 290 -3.44 5.84 26.21
N LYS A 291 -2.80 5.10 27.11
CA LYS A 291 -1.35 5.21 27.26
C LYS A 291 -0.76 5.13 25.86
N LYS A 292 -0.09 6.20 25.40
CA LYS A 292 0.50 6.25 24.06
C LYS A 292 1.52 5.13 23.99
N ALA A 293 1.20 4.06 23.26
CA ALA A 293 2.07 2.89 23.17
C ALA A 293 3.34 3.28 22.40
N VAL A 294 4.51 2.98 22.98
CA VAL A 294 5.79 3.20 22.30
C VAL A 294 5.91 2.18 21.17
N PRO A 295 6.08 2.61 19.91
CA PRO A 295 6.26 1.69 18.80
C PRO A 295 7.55 0.88 18.97
N VAL A 296 7.48 -0.42 18.68
CA VAL A 296 8.65 -1.30 18.59
C VAL A 296 9.11 -1.31 17.13
N GLY A 297 10.40 -1.10 16.91
CA GLY A 297 11.00 -1.11 15.57
C GLY A 297 11.81 0.13 15.19
N PRO A 298 11.38 1.38 15.49
CA PRO A 298 12.12 2.58 15.07
C PRO A 298 13.57 2.61 15.55
N SER A 299 13.85 2.20 16.79
CA SER A 299 15.22 2.13 17.33
C SER A 299 16.07 1.07 16.64
N GLU A 300 15.48 -0.09 16.29
CA GLU A 300 16.20 -1.14 15.55
C GLU A 300 16.46 -0.72 14.11
N LEU A 301 15.50 -0.04 13.47
CA LEU A 301 15.67 0.51 12.13
C LEU A 301 16.78 1.56 12.10
N LEU A 302 16.81 2.48 13.06
CA LEU A 302 17.90 3.46 13.19
C LEU A 302 19.27 2.76 13.29
N ARG A 303 19.37 1.70 14.10
CA ARG A 303 20.61 0.92 14.25
C ARG A 303 21.06 0.32 12.91
N VAL A 304 20.14 -0.32 12.18
CA VAL A 304 20.44 -0.91 10.87
C VAL A 304 20.80 0.16 9.85
N CYS A 305 20.09 1.30 9.84
CA CYS A 305 20.42 2.43 8.98
C CYS A 305 21.81 2.99 9.29
N LYS A 306 22.21 3.10 10.56
CA LYS A 306 23.57 3.49 10.97
C LYS A 306 24.62 2.49 10.46
N GLU A 307 24.34 1.19 10.51
CA GLU A 307 25.23 0.15 9.97
C GLU A 307 25.41 0.24 8.45
N ILE A 308 24.34 0.57 7.72
CA ILE A 308 24.35 0.70 6.25
C ILE A 308 25.03 2.00 5.80
N VAL A 309 24.69 3.12 6.45
CA VAL A 309 25.12 4.47 6.06
C VAL A 309 26.53 4.78 6.61
N GLN A 310 26.89 4.21 7.76
CA GLN A 310 28.18 4.37 8.43
C GLN A 310 28.55 5.85 8.61
N THR A 311 29.63 6.31 8.00
CA THR A 311 30.13 7.69 8.10
C THR A 311 29.64 8.61 6.97
N LYS A 312 28.78 8.11 6.06
CA LYS A 312 28.41 8.84 4.84
C LYS A 312 27.31 9.88 5.03
N ALA A 313 26.53 9.78 6.10
CA ALA A 313 25.53 10.78 6.46
C ALA A 313 25.28 10.78 7.97
N ASP A 314 24.88 11.94 8.49
CA ASP A 314 24.59 12.11 9.91
C ASP A 314 23.12 11.73 10.21
N LEU A 315 22.94 10.79 11.14
CA LEU A 315 21.63 10.31 11.61
C LEU A 315 21.31 10.79 13.04
N SER A 316 22.14 11.68 13.61
CA SER A 316 21.97 12.21 14.98
C SER A 316 20.60 12.89 15.18
N SER A 317 20.15 13.65 14.18
CA SER A 317 18.84 14.33 14.21
C SER A 317 17.67 13.36 14.29
N TRP A 318 17.78 12.18 13.64
CA TRP A 318 16.73 11.16 13.70
C TRP A 318 16.74 10.42 15.04
N GLU A 319 17.93 10.18 15.60
CA GLU A 319 18.08 9.59 16.93
C GLU A 319 17.47 10.46 18.03
N GLN A 320 17.71 11.78 17.99
CA GLN A 320 17.10 12.74 18.90
C GLN A 320 15.57 12.70 18.81
N LYS A 321 15.01 12.72 17.59
CA LYS A 321 13.55 12.61 17.40
C LYS A 321 12.97 11.32 17.96
N ILE A 322 13.64 10.18 17.78
CA ILE A 322 13.19 8.90 18.35
C ILE A 322 13.22 8.95 19.88
N ALA A 323 14.26 9.56 20.48
CA ALA A 323 14.37 9.73 21.91
C ALA A 323 13.30 10.69 22.47
N GLU A 324 13.05 11.82 21.81
CA GLU A 324 11.98 12.78 22.14
C GLU A 324 10.60 12.11 22.08
N ASN A 325 10.30 11.36 21.01
CA ASN A 325 9.05 10.62 20.89
C ASN A 325 8.88 9.59 22.03
N LYS A 326 9.96 8.92 22.41
CA LYS A 326 9.98 7.98 23.54
C LYS A 326 9.80 8.69 24.88
N ALA A 327 10.34 9.89 25.06
CA ALA A 327 10.19 10.69 26.27
C ALA A 327 8.77 11.29 26.39
N MET A 328 8.23 11.85 25.31
CA MET A 328 6.89 12.45 25.26
C MET A 328 5.79 11.41 25.52
N THR A 329 5.97 10.18 25.04
CA THR A 329 5.05 9.07 25.34
C THR A 329 5.10 8.58 26.80
N MET A 330 6.16 8.94 27.55
CA MET A 330 6.34 8.58 28.96
C MET A 330 6.01 9.72 29.92
N ALA A 331 5.96 10.98 29.45
CA ALA A 331 5.75 12.17 30.26
C ALA A 331 4.29 12.65 30.32
N ASP A 332 3.43 12.27 29.36
CA ASP A 332 2.00 12.64 29.32
C ASP A 332 1.12 11.75 30.25
N ASP A 333 1.42 11.72 31.55
CA ASP A 333 0.51 11.14 32.57
C ASP A 333 -0.47 12.20 33.14
N ASP A 334 -0.28 13.49 32.87
CA ASP A 334 -1.24 14.55 33.20
C ASP A 334 -1.15 15.71 32.20
N GLU A 335 -2.33 16.23 31.82
CA GLU A 335 -2.60 17.42 30.98
C GLU A 335 -2.86 17.18 29.47
N ASP A 336 -4.08 17.58 29.08
CA ASP A 336 -4.57 17.67 27.71
C ASP A 336 -3.71 18.66 26.90
N GLU A 337 -2.82 18.15 26.04
CA GLU A 337 -2.18 19.02 25.04
C GLU A 337 -3.07 19.23 23.79
N PRO A 338 -3.07 20.46 23.24
CA PRO A 338 -4.00 20.91 22.21
C PRO A 338 -3.72 20.25 20.84
N ASP A 339 -4.74 20.22 19.98
CA ASP A 339 -4.63 19.84 18.56
C ASP A 339 -3.57 20.71 17.84
N GLU A 340 -2.29 20.28 17.88
CA GLU A 340 -1.24 20.92 17.11
C GLU A 340 -1.40 20.62 15.62
N ALA A 341 -1.30 21.69 14.83
CA ALA A 341 -1.56 21.73 13.42
C ALA A 341 -0.78 20.64 12.66
N SER A 342 -1.47 20.00 11.70
CA SER A 342 -0.85 19.17 10.69
C SER A 342 0.29 19.93 10.03
N ALA A 343 1.54 19.52 10.32
CA ALA A 343 2.66 19.89 9.47
C ALA A 343 2.38 19.27 8.10
N ALA A 344 1.94 20.09 7.15
CA ALA A 344 2.11 19.75 5.76
C ALA A 344 3.62 19.52 5.58
N LEU A 345 4.00 18.38 5.03
CA LEU A 345 5.29 18.30 4.39
C LEU A 345 5.19 19.32 3.26
N ASP A 346 5.87 20.44 3.40
CA ASP A 346 6.09 21.33 2.28
C ASP A 346 6.78 20.47 1.21
N ASP A 347 6.03 20.20 0.13
CA ASP A 347 6.58 19.79 -1.14
C ASP A 347 7.40 20.99 -1.61
N ASP A 348 8.59 21.15 -1.04
CA ASP A 348 9.61 22.05 -1.56
C ASP A 348 9.98 21.48 -2.93
N GLY A 349 9.20 21.91 -3.92
CA GLY A 349 9.54 21.84 -5.32
C GLY A 349 10.85 22.60 -5.48
N LEU A 350 11.96 21.89 -5.29
CA LEU A 350 13.28 22.32 -5.70
C LEU A 350 13.18 22.61 -7.20
N ASP A 351 13.11 23.89 -7.54
CA ASP A 351 13.19 24.38 -8.90
C ASP A 351 14.65 24.19 -9.33
N MET A 352 14.94 22.98 -9.80
CA MET A 352 16.27 22.56 -10.25
C MET A 352 16.57 23.26 -11.57
N THR A 353 17.75 23.86 -11.69
CA THR A 353 18.16 24.55 -12.92
C THR A 353 18.39 23.55 -14.06
N GLU A 354 18.17 23.96 -15.31
CA GLU A 354 18.31 23.09 -16.50
C GLU A 354 19.68 22.39 -16.57
N GLN A 355 20.73 23.01 -16.02
CA GLN A 355 22.09 22.43 -15.94
C GLN A 355 22.22 21.28 -14.92
N GLU A 356 21.51 21.32 -13.79
CA GLU A 356 21.50 20.22 -12.82
C GLU A 356 20.68 19.01 -13.29
N MET A 357 19.80 19.23 -14.27
CA MET A 357 19.02 18.19 -14.95
C MET A 357 19.91 17.31 -15.84
N TYR A 358 20.99 17.86 -16.41
CA TYR A 358 21.85 17.10 -17.34
C TYR A 358 22.81 16.10 -16.66
N GLU A 359 23.17 16.29 -15.39
CA GLU A 359 24.10 15.38 -14.66
C GLU A 359 23.41 14.26 -13.87
N GLN A 360 22.08 14.25 -13.76
CA GLN A 360 21.31 13.38 -12.87
C GLN A 360 20.70 12.12 -13.54
N ALA A 361 21.42 11.50 -14.49
CA ALA A 361 21.00 10.18 -14.99
C ALA A 361 21.19 9.06 -13.94
N ALA A 362 22.05 9.30 -12.93
CA ALA A 362 22.27 8.39 -11.81
C ALA A 362 21.97 9.12 -10.50
N HIS A 363 21.07 8.58 -9.68
CA HIS A 363 20.82 9.08 -8.34
C HIS A 363 22.12 9.13 -7.54
N ALA A 364 22.60 10.33 -7.22
CA ALA A 364 23.76 10.52 -6.36
C ALA A 364 23.38 10.11 -4.93
N LYS A 365 24.01 9.04 -4.43
CA LYS A 365 23.75 8.56 -3.07
C LYS A 365 24.07 9.65 -2.04
N TYR A 366 23.18 9.84 -1.08
CA TYR A 366 23.35 10.82 0.01
C TYR A 366 23.54 12.27 -0.45
N LYS A 367 22.75 12.70 -1.45
CA LYS A 367 22.80 14.09 -1.95
C LYS A 367 22.61 15.06 -0.79
N ASN A 368 23.53 16.01 -0.64
CA ASN A 368 23.57 16.99 0.45
C ASN A 368 23.66 16.37 1.87
N GLY A 369 24.20 15.16 2.01
CA GLY A 369 24.28 14.45 3.30
C GLY A 369 22.93 13.95 3.82
N ILE A 370 21.89 13.95 2.99
CA ILE A 370 20.55 13.49 3.33
C ILE A 370 20.40 12.03 2.90
N VAL A 371 19.93 11.18 3.82
CA VAL A 371 19.60 9.77 3.50
C VAL A 371 18.14 9.69 3.07
N THR A 372 17.89 9.22 1.85
CA THR A 372 16.52 9.00 1.37
C THR A 372 16.07 7.57 1.62
N ILE A 373 14.98 7.40 2.37
CA ILE A 373 14.39 6.10 2.69
C ILE A 373 13.06 5.93 1.94
N GLY A 374 12.99 4.95 1.04
CA GLY A 374 11.78 4.61 0.29
C GLY A 374 10.98 3.49 0.94
N CYS A 375 9.66 3.62 1.02
CA CYS A 375 8.79 2.57 1.54
C CYS A 375 7.98 1.90 0.42
N ILE A 376 8.12 0.58 0.30
CA ILE A 376 7.37 -0.25 -0.65
C ILE A 376 6.59 -1.30 0.14
N GLY A 377 5.38 -1.61 -0.31
CA GLY A 377 4.59 -2.70 0.27
C GLY A 377 3.15 -2.70 -0.24
N TYR A 378 2.49 -3.85 -0.10
CA TYR A 378 1.11 -4.04 -0.52
C TYR A 378 0.15 -3.06 0.19
N PRO A 379 -1.06 -2.83 -0.36
CA PRO A 379 -2.10 -2.10 0.36
C PRO A 379 -2.32 -2.68 1.77
N ASN A 380 -2.61 -1.82 2.76
CA ASN A 380 -2.96 -2.20 4.13
C ASN A 380 -1.91 -2.99 4.96
N VAL A 381 -0.68 -3.18 4.47
CA VAL A 381 0.43 -3.74 5.27
C VAL A 381 0.89 -2.80 6.39
N GLY A 382 0.41 -1.56 6.40
CA GLY A 382 0.69 -0.56 7.45
C GLY A 382 1.84 0.40 7.14
N LYS A 383 2.08 0.69 5.86
CA LYS A 383 3.12 1.65 5.41
C LYS A 383 3.04 3.00 6.14
N SER A 384 1.85 3.62 6.19
CA SER A 384 1.66 4.90 6.88
C SER A 384 1.84 4.77 8.40
N SER A 385 1.51 3.62 9.00
CA SER A 385 1.74 3.36 10.42
C SER A 385 3.22 3.27 10.75
N VAL A 386 4.01 2.62 9.87
CA VAL A 386 5.47 2.60 9.97
C VAL A 386 6.01 4.01 9.85
N LEU A 387 5.67 4.74 8.78
CA LEU A 387 6.14 6.11 8.55
C LEU A 387 5.79 7.05 9.72
N ASN A 388 4.57 7.02 10.24
CA ASN A 388 4.16 7.86 11.36
C ASN A 388 4.93 7.54 12.64
N ALA A 389 5.23 6.27 12.89
CA ALA A 389 6.04 5.87 14.03
C ALA A 389 7.54 6.19 13.86
N LEU A 390 8.04 6.34 12.62
CA LEU A 390 9.40 6.82 12.35
C LEU A 390 9.52 8.35 12.46
N VAL A 391 8.49 9.08 12.02
CA VAL A 391 8.45 10.55 12.02
C VAL A 391 8.04 11.11 13.39
N GLY A 392 7.29 10.34 14.19
CA GLY A 392 6.77 10.79 15.49
C GLY A 392 5.50 11.64 15.41
N LYS A 393 5.04 11.96 14.20
CA LYS A 393 3.84 12.77 13.94
C LYS A 393 2.86 11.97 13.09
N LYS A 394 1.56 12.25 13.25
CA LYS A 394 0.53 11.72 12.34
C LYS A 394 0.64 12.43 11.00
N VAL A 395 1.35 11.82 10.06
CA VAL A 395 1.32 12.24 8.67
C VAL A 395 0.13 11.57 7.99
N HIS A 396 -0.86 12.37 7.58
CA HIS A 396 -1.93 11.90 6.72
C HIS A 396 -1.41 11.86 5.28
N ILE A 397 -0.84 10.72 4.88
CA ILE A 397 -0.47 10.48 3.49
C ILE A 397 -1.78 10.21 2.73
N LYS A 398 -2.24 11.21 1.98
CA LYS A 398 -3.31 11.02 1.00
C LYS A 398 -2.70 10.26 -0.17
N PHE A 399 -3.12 9.00 -0.34
CA PHE A 399 -2.82 8.20 -1.54
C PHE A 399 -3.70 8.64 -2.71
#